data_AF-A0A497QFW6-F1
#
_entry.id   AF-A0A497QFW6-F1
#
_cell.length_a   1.000
_cell.length_b   1.000
_cell.length_c   1.000
_cell.angle_alpha   90.00
_cell.angle_beta   90.00
_cell.angle_gamma   90.00
#
_symmetry.space_group_name_H-M   'P 1'
#
loop_
_entity.id
_entity.type
_entity.pdbx_description
1 polymer ?
#
loop_
_entity_poly.entity_id
_entity_poly.type
_entity_poly.pdbx_seq_one_letter_code
_entity_poly.pdbx_strand_id
1 'polypeptide(L)'
;MNYGTLLSALSNFVLIIADYLSEIWEFLIFIGRIAGVIVILVGAIMWLTQINVSKGKGMILSGIILSIVVQYFVMYPPTFIG
;
A
#
# COMPACT_ATOMS: atom_id res chain seq x y z
N MET A 1 22.89 -1.54 37.12
CA MET A 1 22.07 -1.93 35.95
C MET A 1 23.03 -2.41 34.88
N ASN A 2 22.88 -3.64 34.39
CA ASN A 2 23.86 -4.22 33.46
C ASN A 2 23.62 -3.64 32.06
N TYR A 3 24.62 -3.04 31.43
CA TYR A 3 24.48 -2.43 30.10
C TYR A 3 23.95 -3.42 29.05
N GLY A 4 24.30 -4.71 29.19
CA GLY A 4 23.80 -5.79 28.33
C GLY A 4 22.29 -5.99 28.38
N THR A 5 21.65 -5.82 29.54
CA THR A 5 20.19 -6.01 29.67
C THR A 5 19.40 -4.84 29.10
N LEU A 6 19.98 -3.64 29.11
CA LEU A 6 19.35 -2.45 28.56
C LEU A 6 19.44 -2.45 27.02
N LEU A 7 20.59 -2.85 26.48
CA LEU A 7 20.77 -3.02 25.03
C LEU A 7 19.87 -4.12 24.47
N SER A 8 19.73 -5.26 25.16
CA SER A 8 18.84 -6.33 24.73
C SER A 8 17.36 -5.90 24.73
N ALA A 9 16.94 -5.13 25.73
CA ALA A 9 15.57 -4.62 25.81
C ALA A 9 15.25 -3.64 24.67
N LEU A 10 16.18 -2.74 24.34
CA LEU A 10 16.01 -1.80 23.23
C LEU A 10 16.02 -2.50 21.87
N SER A 11 16.89 -3.50 21.67
CA SER A 11 16.90 -4.31 20.44
C SER A 11 15.59 -5.06 20.25
N ASN A 12 15.07 -5.72 21.29
CA ASN A 12 13.77 -6.39 21.24
C ASN A 12 12.63 -5.43 20.92
N PHE A 13 12.64 -4.22 21.48
CA PHE A 13 11.64 -3.20 21.19
C PHE A 13 11.66 -2.76 19.72
N VAL A 14 12.84 -2.56 19.13
CA VAL A 14 13.00 -2.20 17.72
C VAL A 14 12.48 -3.33 16.81
N LEU A 15 12.78 -4.58 17.14
CA LEU A 15 12.27 -5.74 16.40
C LEU A 15 10.73 -5.77 16.39
N ILE A 16 10.10 -5.55 17.54
CA ILE A 16 8.63 -5.52 17.65
C ILE A 16 8.03 -4.38 16.80
N ILE A 17 8.58 -3.17 16.88
CA ILE A 17 8.06 -2.04 16.09
C ILE A 17 8.12 -2.35 14.60
N ALA A 18 9.24 -2.90 14.15
CA ALA A 18 9.43 -3.10 12.74
C ALA A 18 8.64 -4.28 12.18
N ASP A 19 8.33 -5.29 13.01
CA ASP A 19 7.34 -6.31 12.66
C ASP A 19 5.95 -5.69 12.41
N TYR A 20 5.50 -4.80 13.31
CA TYR A 20 4.25 -4.06 13.12
C TYR A 20 4.28 -3.17 11.87
N LEU A 21 5.40 -2.51 11.57
CA LEU A 21 5.52 -1.70 10.35
C LEU A 21 5.45 -2.57 9.09
N SER A 22 6.03 -3.77 9.12
CA SER A 22 5.91 -4.75 8.03
C SER A 22 4.47 -5.18 7.82
N GLU A 23 3.73 -5.48 8.89
CA GLU A 23 2.32 -5.86 8.80
C GLU A 23 1.45 -4.72 8.24
N ILE A 24 1.66 -3.49 8.71
CA ILE A 24 0.96 -2.30 8.19
C ILE A 24 1.28 -2.10 6.70
N TRP A 25 2.52 -2.31 6.30
CA TRP A 25 2.91 -2.21 4.91
C TRP A 25 2.16 -3.20 4.02
N GLU A 26 2.12 -4.47 4.42
CA GLU A 26 1.37 -5.51 3.71
C GLU A 26 -0.12 -5.17 3.60
N PHE A 27 -0.70 -4.63 4.67
CA PHE A 27 -2.09 -4.18 4.68
C PHE A 27 -2.35 -3.00 3.73
N LEU A 28 -1.44 -2.02 3.68
CA LEU A 28 -1.52 -0.90 2.74
C LEU A 28 -1.43 -1.36 1.28
N ILE A 29 -0.53 -2.29 0.98
CA ILE A 29 -0.42 -2.90 -0.35
C ILE A 29 -1.71 -3.63 -0.72
N PHE A 30 -2.29 -4.38 0.21
CA PHE A 30 -3.55 -5.09 0.01
C PHE A 30 -4.70 -4.13 -0.36
N ILE A 31 -4.89 -3.07 0.45
CA ILE A 31 -5.90 -2.04 0.16
C ILE A 31 -5.62 -1.36 -1.17
N GLY A 32 -4.37 -0.99 -1.45
CA GLY A 32 -3.99 -0.31 -2.68
C GLY A 32 -4.34 -1.11 -3.93
N ARG A 33 -4.10 -2.43 -3.92
CA ARG A 33 -4.46 -3.34 -5.02
C ARG A 33 -5.97 -3.38 -5.25
N ILE A 34 -6.75 -3.57 -4.19
CA ILE A 34 -8.21 -3.61 -4.27
C ILE A 34 -8.78 -2.27 -4.73
N ALA A 35 -8.28 -1.17 -4.18
CA ALA A 35 -8.70 0.18 -4.54
C ALA A 35 -8.44 0.49 -6.02
N GLY A 36 -7.27 0.11 -6.55
CA GLY A 36 -6.96 0.25 -7.98
C GLY A 36 -7.98 -0.45 -8.87
N VAL A 37 -8.31 -1.71 -8.56
CA VAL A 37 -9.33 -2.48 -9.30
C VAL A 37 -10.70 -1.82 -9.22
N ILE A 38 -11.15 -1.43 -8.01
CA ILE A 38 -12.46 -0.80 -7.80
C ILE A 38 -12.57 0.50 -8.59
N VAL A 39 -11.56 1.37 -8.53
CA VAL A 39 -11.56 2.65 -9.23
C VAL A 39 -11.66 2.47 -10.75
N ILE A 40 -10.93 1.49 -11.31
CA ILE A 40 -11.02 1.13 -12.73
C ILE A 40 -12.43 0.64 -13.07
N LEU A 41 -13.00 -0.26 -12.27
CA LEU A 41 -14.34 -0.80 -12.52
C LEU A 41 -15.42 0.28 -12.47
N VAL A 42 -15.38 1.16 -11.47
CA VAL A 42 -16.33 2.29 -11.38
C VAL A 42 -16.17 3.21 -12.59
N GLY A 43 -14.94 3.55 -12.97
CA GLY A 43 -14.68 4.35 -14.16
C GLY A 43 -15.18 3.70 -15.45
N ALA A 44 -15.00 2.39 -15.60
CA ALA A 44 -15.49 1.61 -16.73
C ALA A 44 -17.02 1.59 -16.79
N ILE A 45 -17.71 1.35 -15.66
CA ILE A 45 -19.17 1.40 -15.58
C ILE A 45 -19.66 2.79 -15.99
N MET A 46 -19.07 3.87 -15.46
CA MET A 46 -19.46 5.25 -15.80
C MET A 46 -19.25 5.58 -17.28
N TRP A 47 -18.20 5.04 -17.89
CA TRP A 47 -17.96 5.21 -19.32
C TRP A 47 -18.96 4.42 -20.16
N LEU A 48 -19.16 3.13 -19.86
CA LEU A 48 -20.05 2.25 -20.62
C LEU A 48 -21.52 2.67 -20.54
N THR A 49 -21.95 3.14 -19.38
CA THR A 49 -23.32 3.64 -19.15
C THR A 49 -23.57 5.04 -19.69
N GLN A 50 -22.54 5.70 -20.25
CA GLN A 50 -22.60 7.08 -20.75
C GLN A 50 -23.03 8.13 -19.70
N ILE A 51 -23.06 7.79 -18.40
CA ILE A 51 -23.48 8.70 -17.33
C ILE A 51 -22.53 9.90 -17.25
N ASN A 52 -21.22 9.65 -17.30
CA ASN A 52 -20.21 10.70 -17.37
C ASN A 52 -18.91 10.14 -17.97
N VAL A 53 -18.80 10.23 -19.29
CA VAL A 53 -17.68 9.67 -20.06
C VAL A 53 -16.33 10.29 -19.67
N SER A 54 -16.29 11.60 -19.50
CA SER A 54 -15.05 12.32 -19.15
C SER A 54 -14.52 11.85 -17.80
N LYS A 55 -15.38 11.83 -16.78
CA LYS A 55 -15.02 11.35 -15.44
C LYS A 55 -14.72 9.87 -15.41
N GLY A 56 -15.47 9.05 -16.16
CA GLY A 56 -15.24 7.60 -16.26
C GLY A 56 -13.83 7.27 -16.80
N LYS A 57 -13.43 7.90 -17.91
CA LYS A 57 -12.07 7.76 -18.45
C LYS A 57 -11.00 8.26 -17.48
N GLY A 58 -11.26 9.39 -16.80
CA GLY A 58 -10.36 9.91 -15.77
C GLY A 58 -10.16 8.96 -14.59
N MET A 59 -11.22 8.28 -14.15
CA MET A 59 -11.15 7.28 -13.09
C MET A 59 -10.40 6.02 -13.53
N ILE A 60 -10.59 5.55 -14.76
CA ILE A 60 -9.80 4.43 -15.28
C ILE A 60 -8.32 4.78 -15.26
N LEU A 61 -7.96 5.97 -15.75
CA LEU A 61 -6.57 6.43 -15.75
C LEU A 61 -5.99 6.54 -14.34
N SER A 62 -6.74 7.11 -13.39
CA SER A 62 -6.27 7.24 -12.00
C SER A 62 -6.11 5.88 -11.31
N GLY A 63 -7.01 4.93 -11.58
CA GLY A 63 -6.88 3.55 -11.08
C GLY A 63 -5.69 2.80 -11.67
N ILE A 64 -5.37 3.02 -12.95
CA ILE A 64 -4.14 2.50 -13.58
C ILE A 64 -2.90 3.11 -12.91
N ILE A 65 -2.86 4.43 -12.73
CA ILE A 65 -1.74 5.11 -12.07
C ILE A 65 -1.56 4.60 -10.64
N LEU A 66 -2.65 4.48 -9.88
CA LEU A 66 -2.62 3.91 -8.52
C LEU A 66 -2.04 2.49 -8.53
N SER A 67 -2.47 1.65 -9.48
CA SER A 67 -1.98 0.29 -9.61
C SER A 67 -0.48 0.23 -9.93
N ILE A 68 0.01 1.15 -10.77
CA ILE A 68 1.45 1.28 -11.06
C ILE A 68 2.22 1.69 -9.80
N VAL A 69 1.73 2.67 -9.05
CA VAL A 69 2.36 3.12 -7.80
C VAL A 69 2.39 1.99 -6.77
N VAL A 70 1.29 1.27 -6.59
CA VAL A 70 1.23 0.11 -5.69
C VAL A 70 2.20 -0.98 -6.15
N GLN A 71 2.26 -1.28 -7.45
CA GLN A 71 3.19 -2.26 -8.00
C GLN A 71 4.65 -1.86 -7.79
N TYR A 72 4.97 -0.57 -7.89
CA TYR A 72 6.31 -0.06 -7.57
C TYR A 72 6.66 -0.34 -6.10
N PHE A 73 5.75 -0.08 -5.17
CA PHE A 73 5.96 -0.34 -3.75
C PHE A 73 6.04 -1.83 -3.39
N VAL A 74 5.40 -2.71 -4.17
CA VAL A 74 5.59 -4.16 -4.07
C VAL A 74 6.98 -4.58 -4.51
N MET A 75 7.50 -3.97 -5.59
CA MET A 75 8.82 -4.30 -6.14
C MET A 75 9.96 -3.78 -5.27
N TYR A 76 9.77 -2.61 -4.65
CA TYR A 76 10.75 -1.95 -3.79
C TYR A 76 10.13 -1.73 -2.40
N PRO A 77 9.91 -2.81 -1.62
CA PRO A 77 9.40 -2.66 -0.27
C PRO A 77 10.46 -1.95 0.60
N PRO A 78 10.05 -1.11 1.54
CA PRO A 78 10.94 -0.56 2.55
C PRO A 78 11.53 -1.67 3.40
N THR A 79 12.82 -1.54 3.71
CA THR A 79 13.50 -2.41 4.66
C THR A 79 13.22 -1.91 6.07
N PHE A 80 12.28 -2.54 6.77
CA PHE A 80 11.93 -2.14 8.13
C PHE A 80 12.95 -2.60 9.18
N ILE A 81 13.77 -3.62 8.86
CA ILE A 81 14.94 -4.07 9.61
C ILE A 81 15.89 -4.81 8.65
N GLY A 82 17.20 -4.53 8.75
CA GLY A 82 18.26 -5.39 8.22
C GLY A 82 18.84 -6.26 9.31
#